data_AF-A0A9N9PDV4-F1
#
_entry.id   AF-A0A9N9PDV4-F1
#
_cell.length_a   1.000
_cell.length_b   1.000
_cell.length_c   1.000
_cell.angle_alpha   90.00
_cell.angle_beta   90.00
_cell.angle_gamma   90.00
#
_symmetry.space_group_name_H-M   'P 1'
#
loop_
_entity.id
_entity.type
_entity.pdbx_description
1 polymer ?
#
loop_
_entity_poly.entity_id
_entity_poly.type
_entity_poly.pdbx_seq_one_letter_code
_entity_poly.pdbx_strand_id
1 'polypeptide(L)'
;RLRKEVLDILIDSNHYPTFDEIEHMKYLDCVFKETLRIIPPVPTIFRTTTKDEIMNGYLIPKNSSLWISIYAIHRNPLIWGDDAEHFNPSRWLNPEIKSKVTNSTYLPFSAGPKT
;
A
#
# COMPACT_ATOMS: atom_id res chain seq x y z
N ARG A 1 12.63 10.08 13.93
CA ARG A 1 11.27 9.88 14.47
C ARG A 1 11.02 8.43 14.85
N LEU A 2 11.07 7.47 13.91
CA LEU A 2 10.86 6.04 14.21
C LEU A 2 11.75 5.51 15.33
N ARG A 3 13.07 5.74 15.25
CA ARG A 3 14.01 5.33 16.29
C ARG A 3 13.60 5.81 17.69
N LYS A 4 13.02 7.01 17.80
CA LYS A 4 12.55 7.54 19.08
C LYS A 4 11.34 6.74 19.58
N GLU A 5 10.34 6.53 18.74
CA GLU A 5 9.14 5.72 19.09
C GLU A 5 9.54 4.31 19.56
N VAL A 6 10.50 3.67 18.88
CA VAL A 6 10.99 2.35 19.26
C VAL A 6 11.68 2.37 20.62
N LEU A 7 12.54 3.36 20.89
CA LEU A 7 13.25 3.47 22.17
C LEU A 7 12.33 3.89 23.34
N ASP A 8 11.28 4.66 23.07
CA ASP A 8 10.30 5.06 24.08
C ASP A 8 9.47 3.85 24.58
N ILE A 9 9.31 2.81 23.75
CA ILE A 9 8.58 1.58 24.09
C ILE A 9 9.54 0.47 24.56
N LEU A 10 10.68 0.29 23.89
CA LEU A 10 11.70 -0.72 24.22
C LEU A 10 12.81 -0.11 25.06
N ILE A 11 12.48 0.24 26.30
CA ILE A 11 13.37 0.92 27.24
C ILE A 11 14.51 -0.02 27.70
N ASP A 12 14.23 -1.32 27.86
CA ASP A 12 15.21 -2.33 28.26
C ASP A 12 15.78 -3.06 27.03
N SER A 13 17.11 -3.14 26.96
CA SER A 13 17.85 -3.80 25.89
C SER A 13 17.67 -5.33 25.86
N ASN A 14 17.25 -5.92 26.98
CA ASN A 14 16.97 -7.35 27.11
C ASN A 14 15.49 -7.70 26.92
N HIS A 15 14.63 -6.69 26.70
CA HIS A 15 13.21 -6.90 26.49
C HIS A 15 12.92 -7.15 25.01
N TYR A 16 12.24 -8.26 24.74
CA TYR A 16 11.72 -8.55 23.40
C TYR A 16 10.33 -7.93 23.26
N PRO A 17 10.05 -7.20 22.16
CA PRO A 17 8.74 -6.59 21.95
C PRO A 17 7.64 -7.65 21.92
N THR A 18 6.59 -7.41 22.69
CA THR A 18 5.32 -8.15 22.61
C THR A 18 4.49 -7.66 21.42
N PHE A 19 3.50 -8.45 20.99
CA PHE A 19 2.59 -8.05 19.93
C PHE A 19 1.83 -6.76 20.26
N ASP A 20 1.36 -6.63 21.50
CA ASP A 20 0.63 -5.44 21.95
C ASP A 20 1.50 -4.19 21.86
N GLU A 21 2.75 -4.26 22.29
CA GLU A 21 3.68 -3.12 22.19
C GLU A 21 3.95 -2.70 20.75
N ILE A 22 4.08 -3.67 19.83
CA ILE A 22 4.24 -3.39 18.39
C ILE A 22 2.98 -2.71 17.83
N GLU A 23 1.78 -3.12 18.26
CA GLU A 23 0.52 -2.51 17.84
C GLU A 23 0.42 -1.02 18.26
N HIS A 24 1.07 -0.65 19.36
CA HIS A 24 1.14 0.75 19.82
C HIS A 24 2.17 1.60 19.04
N MET A 25 3.07 1.00 18.25
CA MET A 25 4.06 1.70 17.42
C MET A 25 3.43 2.25 16.12
N LYS A 26 2.62 3.30 16.25
CA LYS A 26 1.85 3.86 15.13
C LYS A 26 2.72 4.38 13.99
N TYR A 27 3.87 4.99 14.29
CA TYR A 27 4.76 5.49 13.24
C TYR A 27 5.54 4.36 12.56
N LEU A 28 5.84 3.26 13.26
CA LEU A 28 6.35 2.03 12.65
C LEU A 28 5.37 1.49 11.60
N ASP A 29 4.08 1.38 11.92
CA ASP A 29 3.04 0.98 10.96
C ASP A 29 3.00 1.93 9.74
N CYS A 30 3.09 3.24 9.98
CA CYS A 30 3.17 4.24 8.91
C CYS A 30 4.40 4.03 7.99
N VAL A 31 5.55 3.71 8.57
CA VAL A 31 6.80 3.43 7.83
C VAL A 31 6.65 2.16 7.00
N PHE A 32 6.08 1.10 7.56
CA PHE A 32 5.82 -0.15 6.83
C PHE A 32 4.88 0.08 5.65
N LYS A 33 3.76 0.78 5.88
CA LYS A 33 2.79 1.08 4.81
C LYS A 33 3.42 1.90 3.69
N GLU A 34 4.20 2.91 4.04
CA GLU A 34 4.87 3.73 3.03
C GLU A 34 5.97 2.98 2.27
N THR A 35 6.65 2.05 2.95
CA THR A 35 7.64 1.18 2.30
C THR A 35 6.99 0.31 1.24
N LEU A 36 5.87 -0.33 1.57
CA LEU A 36 5.13 -1.15 0.62
C LEU A 36 4.48 -0.34 -0.51
N ARG A 37 4.16 0.94 -0.26
CA ARG A 37 3.68 1.86 -1.30
C ARG A 37 4.78 2.19 -2.31
N ILE A 38 5.94 2.65 -1.83
CA ILE A 38 7.05 3.09 -2.68
C ILE A 38 7.77 1.89 -3.31
N ILE A 39 7.99 0.81 -2.57
CA ILE A 39 8.70 -0.39 -3.03
C ILE A 39 7.78 -1.61 -2.86
N PRO A 40 6.73 -1.74 -3.69
CA PRO A 40 5.83 -2.89 -3.60
C PRO A 40 6.62 -4.17 -3.95
N PRO A 41 6.47 -5.26 -3.17
CA PRO A 41 7.13 -6.53 -3.47
C PRO A 41 6.76 -7.08 -4.85
N VAL A 42 5.51 -6.87 -5.26
CA VAL A 42 4.99 -7.20 -6.58
C VAL A 42 4.53 -5.91 -7.26
N PRO A 43 5.31 -5.34 -8.19
CA PRO A 43 4.98 -4.05 -8.82
C PRO A 43 3.92 -4.16 -9.91
N THR A 44 3.61 -5.35 -10.41
CA THR A 44 2.63 -5.58 -11.48
C THR A 44 1.97 -6.95 -11.33
N ILE A 45 0.67 -7.02 -11.59
CA ILE A 45 -0.08 -8.27 -11.67
C ILE A 45 -0.76 -8.41 -13.02
N PHE A 46 -1.07 -9.67 -13.36
CA PHE A 46 -1.59 -10.05 -14.68
C PHE A 46 -2.89 -10.82 -14.54
N ARG A 47 -3.81 -10.58 -15.47
CA ARG A 47 -5.03 -11.38 -15.62
C ARG A 47 -5.28 -11.65 -17.09
N THR A 48 -5.90 -12.78 -17.40
CA THR A 48 -6.38 -13.09 -18.74
C THR A 48 -7.89 -13.18 -18.69
N THR A 49 -8.58 -12.48 -19.59
CA THR A 49 -10.04 -12.52 -19.67
C THR A 49 -10.50 -13.91 -20.16
N THR A 50 -11.52 -14.48 -19.53
CA THR A 50 -12.07 -15.80 -19.89
C THR A 50 -13.26 -15.70 -20.85
N LYS A 51 -13.79 -14.50 -21.01
CA LYS A 51 -14.90 -14.11 -21.89
C LYS A 51 -14.73 -12.65 -22.30
N ASP A 52 -15.54 -12.21 -23.26
CA ASP A 52 -15.66 -10.80 -23.60
C ASP A 52 -16.23 -10.03 -22.40
N GLU A 53 -15.58 -8.91 -22.05
CA GLU A 53 -15.93 -8.10 -20.88
C GLU A 53 -16.01 -6.63 -21.29
N ILE A 54 -16.98 -5.87 -20.76
CA ILE A 54 -17.03 -4.42 -20.94
C ILE A 54 -16.41 -3.76 -19.72
N MET A 55 -15.27 -3.07 -19.90
CA MET A 55 -14.59 -2.33 -18.83
C MET A 55 -14.54 -0.85 -19.20
N ASN A 56 -15.13 -0.01 -18.35
CA ASN A 56 -15.20 1.44 -18.56
C ASN A 56 -15.72 1.86 -19.96
N GLY A 57 -16.71 1.11 -20.48
CA GLY A 57 -17.30 1.34 -21.81
C GLY A 57 -16.54 0.70 -22.97
N TYR A 58 -15.38 0.09 -22.73
CA TYR A 58 -14.59 -0.58 -23.77
C TYR A 58 -14.81 -2.09 -23.76
N LEU A 59 -14.99 -2.67 -24.95
CA LEU A 59 -14.99 -4.12 -25.12
C LEU A 59 -13.56 -4.65 -25.00
N ILE A 60 -13.34 -5.52 -24.02
CA ILE A 60 -12.14 -6.32 -23.86
C ILE A 60 -12.45 -7.74 -24.32
N PRO A 61 -11.92 -8.19 -25.46
CA PRO A 61 -12.17 -9.54 -25.97
C PRO A 61 -11.69 -10.62 -25.00
N LYS A 62 -12.28 -11.81 -25.11
CA LYS A 62 -11.79 -13.05 -24.49
C LYS A 62 -10.31 -13.28 -24.83
N ASN A 63 -9.57 -13.85 -23.87
CA ASN A 63 -8.14 -14.13 -23.94
C ASN A 63 -7.23 -12.89 -24.01
N SER A 64 -7.75 -11.71 -23.69
CA SER A 64 -6.93 -10.50 -23.58
C SER A 64 -6.10 -10.52 -22.29
N SER A 65 -4.84 -10.08 -22.39
CA SER A 65 -3.95 -9.93 -21.24
C SER A 65 -4.11 -8.55 -20.62
N LEU A 66 -4.52 -8.51 -19.35
CA LEU A 66 -4.67 -7.31 -18.55
C LEU A 66 -3.46 -7.15 -17.62
N TRP A 67 -2.81 -6.00 -17.73
CA TRP A 67 -1.66 -5.62 -16.92
C TRP A 67 -2.09 -4.55 -15.93
N ILE A 68 -1.92 -4.82 -14.63
CA ILE A 68 -2.27 -3.86 -13.57
C ILE A 68 -0.96 -3.45 -12.90
N SER A 69 -0.54 -2.21 -13.13
CA SER A 69 0.68 -1.65 -12.53
C SER A 69 0.38 -1.12 -11.13
N ILE A 70 0.67 -1.93 -10.12
CA ILE A 70 0.61 -1.53 -8.71
C ILE A 70 1.58 -0.37 -8.47
N TYR A 71 2.77 -0.43 -9.09
CA TYR A 71 3.78 0.63 -9.02
C TYR A 71 3.22 2.00 -9.45
N ALA A 72 2.52 2.05 -10.59
CA ALA A 72 1.93 3.30 -11.10
C ALA A 72 0.74 3.76 -10.24
N ILE A 73 -0.12 2.84 -9.78
CA ILE A 73 -1.25 3.16 -8.90
C ILE A 73 -0.75 3.77 -7.58
N HIS A 74 0.30 3.19 -6.99
CA HIS A 74 0.91 3.66 -5.76
C HIS A 74 1.61 5.02 -5.88
N ARG A 75 1.84 5.51 -7.10
CA ARG A 75 2.50 6.80 -7.41
C ARG A 75 1.60 7.79 -8.10
N ASN A 76 0.33 7.47 -8.29
CA ASN A 76 -0.59 8.36 -8.99
C ASN A 76 -0.83 9.63 -8.14
N PRO A 77 -0.44 10.84 -8.61
CA PRO A 77 -0.60 12.08 -7.85
C PRO A 77 -2.07 12.45 -7.61
N LEU A 78 -3.00 11.96 -8.44
CA LEU A 78 -4.44 12.14 -8.21
C LEU A 78 -4.93 11.44 -6.94
N ILE A 79 -4.22 10.41 -6.50
CA ILE A 79 -4.52 9.63 -5.28
C ILE A 79 -3.64 10.11 -4.12
N TRP A 80 -2.33 10.26 -4.38
CA TRP A 80 -1.32 10.43 -3.33
C TRP A 80 -0.80 11.87 -3.17
N GLY A 81 -1.22 12.79 -4.03
CA GLY A 81 -0.77 14.18 -4.05
C GLY A 81 0.55 14.39 -4.80
N ASP A 82 1.03 15.63 -4.82
CA ASP A 82 2.24 16.02 -5.57
C ASP A 82 3.51 15.34 -5.06
N ASP A 83 3.50 14.88 -3.79
CA ASP A 83 4.61 14.16 -3.17
C ASP A 83 4.54 12.64 -3.40
N ALA A 84 3.75 12.15 -4.36
CA ALA A 84 3.52 10.72 -4.59
C ALA A 84 4.80 9.88 -4.77
N GLU A 85 5.84 10.45 -5.38
CA GLU A 85 7.14 9.78 -5.56
C GLU A 85 8.00 9.76 -4.30
N HIS A 86 7.68 10.59 -3.31
CA HIS A 86 8.47 10.75 -2.10
C HIS A 86 8.05 9.76 -1.02
N PHE A 87 9.04 9.22 -0.32
CA PHE A 87 8.83 8.43 0.88
C PHE A 87 8.43 9.35 2.05
N ASN A 88 7.14 9.38 2.37
CA ASN A 88 6.58 10.20 3.44
C ASN A 88 5.66 9.36 4.35
N PRO A 89 6.20 8.69 5.38
CA PRO A 89 5.39 7.89 6.31
C PRO A 89 4.29 8.69 7.01
N SER A 90 4.50 9.98 7.25
CA SER A 90 3.53 10.82 7.94
C SER A 90 2.23 11.02 7.15
N ARG A 91 2.18 10.70 5.84
CA ARG A 91 0.94 10.72 5.06
C ARG A 91 -0.14 9.81 5.65
N TRP A 92 0.26 8.70 6.24
CA TRP A 92 -0.64 7.72 6.86
C TRP A 92 -1.23 8.19 8.18
N LEU A 93 -0.77 9.33 8.72
CA LEU A 93 -1.39 10.00 9.86
C LEU A 93 -2.48 10.99 9.43
N ASN A 94 -2.50 11.40 8.15
CA ASN A 94 -3.50 12.32 7.62
C ASN A 94 -4.86 11.60 7.44
N PRO A 95 -5.93 12.06 8.13
CA PRO A 95 -7.27 11.47 7.99
C PRO A 95 -7.81 11.48 6.55
N GLU A 96 -7.46 12.49 5.74
CA GLU A 96 -7.90 12.58 4.35
C GLU A 96 -7.26 11.52 3.45
N ILE A 97 -6.00 11.17 3.69
CA ILE A 97 -5.35 10.07 2.97
C ILE A 97 -6.01 8.76 3.39
N LYS A 98 -6.25 8.56 4.69
CA LYS A 98 -6.95 7.35 5.17
C LYS A 98 -8.34 7.18 4.57
N SER A 99 -9.07 8.25 4.30
CA SER A 99 -10.40 8.17 3.68
C SER A 99 -10.35 7.95 2.16
N LYS A 100 -9.31 8.42 1.48
CA LYS A 100 -9.11 8.22 0.02
C LYS A 100 -8.50 6.86 -0.34
N VAL A 101 -7.72 6.27 0.58
CA VAL A 101 -7.09 4.98 0.35
C VAL A 101 -8.14 3.87 0.42
N THR A 102 -8.27 3.12 -0.66
CA THR A 102 -9.16 1.96 -0.78
C THR A 102 -8.35 0.72 -1.09
N ASN A 103 -9.00 -0.44 -1.02
CA ASN A 103 -8.43 -1.72 -1.46
C ASN A 103 -8.12 -1.78 -2.96
N SER A 104 -8.38 -0.71 -3.73
CA SER A 104 -8.02 -0.60 -5.15
C SER A 104 -6.95 0.46 -5.42
N THR A 105 -6.57 1.26 -4.43
CA THR A 105 -5.54 2.31 -4.57
C THR A 105 -4.28 2.04 -3.75
N TYR A 106 -4.38 1.23 -2.70
CA TYR A 106 -3.25 0.68 -1.97
C TYR A 106 -3.32 -0.85 -2.01
N LEU A 107 -2.48 -1.43 -2.86
CA LEU A 107 -2.45 -2.84 -3.26
C LEU A 107 -1.09 -3.48 -2.95
N PRO A 108 -0.54 -3.34 -1.73
CA PRO A 108 0.79 -3.87 -1.42
C PRO A 108 0.86 -5.40 -1.57
N PHE A 109 -0.29 -6.07 -1.42
CA PHE A 109 -0.44 -7.51 -1.57
C PHE A 109 -1.49 -7.87 -2.63
N SER A 110 -1.86 -6.96 -3.54
CA SER A 110 -3.02 -7.10 -4.46
C SER A 110 -4.37 -7.07 -3.72
N ALA A 111 -5.46 -7.36 -4.45
CA ALA A 111 -6.81 -7.46 -3.90
C ALA A 111 -7.68 -8.46 -4.70
N GLY A 112 -8.74 -8.95 -4.07
CA GLY A 112 -9.74 -9.85 -4.65
C GLY A 112 -9.62 -11.32 -4.22
N PRO A 113 -10.36 -12.24 -4.86
CA PRO A 113 -10.50 -13.64 -4.41
C PRO A 113 -9.24 -14.51 -4.50
N LYS A 114 -8.16 -13.98 -5.10
CA LYS A 114 -6.88 -14.69 -5.27
C LYS A 114 -5.74 -13.94 -4.56
N THR A 115 -6.06 -13.34 -3.43
CA THR A 115 -5.15 -12.65 -2.52
C THR A 115 -5.09 -13.40 -1.20
#